data_AF-A0A1Y4JV66-F1
#
_entry.id   AF-A0A1Y4JV66-F1
#
_cell.length_a   1.000
_cell.length_b   1.000
_cell.length_c   1.000
_cell.angle_alpha   90.00
_cell.angle_beta   90.00
_cell.angle_gamma   90.00
#
_symmetry.space_group_name_H-M   'P 1'
#
loop_
_entity.id
_entity.type
_entity.pdbx_description
1 polymer ?
#
loop_
_entity_poly.entity_id
_entity_poly.type
_entity_poly.pdbx_seq_one_letter_code
_entity_poly.pdbx_strand_id
1 'polypeptide(L)'
;MKPRNNTEVRKAYLKFSCYLTGCVILAVAIFACFLKTSSTEVKRITEQTLKYDYVYAKELSLSNSVDSVYQYMKLMNTSPQINDVLLQSVVSVRKMNLLKYIQSMDDKDCRLYKQLLGNINMFLSVKDSIRLLSIQEEMVKKDLMQCIQDNWKTRRNLNVGSNSNQ
;
A
#
# COMPACT_ATOMS: atom_id res chain seq x y z
N MET A 1 54.14 65.96 -27.51
CA MET A 1 54.63 66.22 -26.15
C MET A 1 54.30 65.02 -25.26
N LYS A 2 55.29 64.35 -24.66
CA LYS A 2 55.02 63.30 -23.65
C LYS A 2 54.82 63.97 -22.29
N PRO A 3 53.73 63.68 -21.56
CA PRO A 3 53.49 64.28 -20.25
C PRO A 3 54.59 63.87 -19.27
N ARG A 4 55.06 64.83 -18.47
CA ARG A 4 56.17 64.68 -17.51
C ARG A 4 55.89 63.62 -16.43
N ASN A 5 54.62 63.26 -16.24
CA ASN A 5 54.19 62.24 -15.27
C ASN A 5 53.84 60.86 -15.87
N ASN A 6 54.30 60.54 -17.08
CA ASN A 6 53.89 59.28 -17.74
C ASN A 6 54.30 58.02 -16.97
N THR A 7 55.38 58.07 -16.19
CA THR A 7 55.94 56.92 -15.48
C THR A 7 55.10 56.55 -14.26
N GLU A 8 54.60 57.52 -13.50
CA GLU A 8 53.68 57.28 -12.39
C GLU A 8 52.33 56.78 -12.88
N VAL A 9 51.79 57.40 -13.95
CA VAL A 9 50.54 56.98 -14.58
C VAL A 9 50.65 55.53 -15.05
N ARG A 10 51.74 55.17 -15.75
CA ARG A 10 51.95 53.79 -16.21
C ARG A 10 52.08 52.80 -15.05
N LYS A 11 52.72 53.18 -13.95
CA LYS A 11 52.83 52.35 -12.73
C LYS A 11 51.48 52.16 -12.04
N ALA A 12 50.65 53.20 -11.99
CA ALA A 12 49.29 53.13 -11.43
C ALA A 12 48.38 52.25 -12.29
N TYR A 13 48.41 52.41 -13.62
CA TYR A 13 47.67 51.54 -14.55
C TYR A 13 48.11 50.08 -14.45
N LEU A 14 49.41 49.81 -14.28
CA LEU A 14 49.92 48.45 -14.15
C LEU A 14 49.48 47.80 -12.83
N LYS A 15 49.47 48.56 -11.73
CA LYS A 15 48.89 48.10 -10.45
C LYS A 15 47.40 47.82 -10.58
N PHE A 16 46.63 48.74 -11.15
CA PHE A 16 45.18 48.56 -11.37
C PHE A 16 44.88 47.35 -12.24
N SER A 17 45.61 47.17 -13.35
CA SER A 17 45.49 46.03 -14.25
C SER A 17 45.80 44.70 -13.54
N CYS A 18 46.81 44.67 -12.67
CA CYS A 18 47.13 43.49 -11.88
C CYS A 18 46.00 43.14 -10.89
N TYR A 19 45.48 44.14 -10.16
CA TYR A 19 44.33 43.93 -9.25
C TYR A 19 43.07 43.48 -9.99
N LEU A 20 42.76 44.09 -11.14
CA LEU A 20 41.61 43.72 -11.96
C LEU A 20 41.74 42.27 -12.47
N THR A 21 42.92 41.89 -12.96
CA THR A 21 43.19 40.53 -13.43
C THR A 21 43.06 39.51 -12.29
N GLY A 22 43.62 39.83 -11.12
CA GLY A 22 43.48 39.00 -9.92
C GLY A 22 42.02 38.83 -9.49
N CYS A 23 41.23 39.90 -9.55
CA CYS A 23 39.80 39.87 -9.24
C CYS A 23 39.01 38.99 -10.22
N VAL A 24 39.29 39.10 -11.53
CA VAL A 24 38.66 38.27 -12.56
C VAL A 24 39.00 36.78 -12.37
N ILE A 25 40.27 36.46 -12.12
CA ILE A 25 40.69 35.06 -11.87
C ILE A 25 39.99 34.50 -10.63
N LEU A 26 39.92 35.29 -9.54
CA LEU A 26 39.23 34.88 -8.33
C LEU A 26 37.73 34.64 -8.57
N ALA A 27 37.06 35.53 -9.30
CA ALA A 27 35.65 35.37 -9.64
C ALA A 27 35.38 34.11 -10.48
N VAL A 28 36.22 33.85 -11.49
CA VAL A 28 36.13 32.63 -12.31
C VAL A 28 36.40 31.38 -11.47
N ALA A 29 37.37 31.42 -10.56
CA ALA A 29 37.67 30.29 -9.68
C ALA A 29 36.50 29.98 -8.73
N ILE A 30 35.89 31.00 -8.11
CA ILE A 30 34.71 30.83 -7.25
C ILE A 30 33.55 30.24 -8.04
N PHE A 31 33.28 30.76 -9.24
CA PHE A 31 32.20 30.27 -10.09
C PHE A 31 32.43 28.82 -10.56
N ALA A 32 33.67 28.48 -10.95
CA ALA A 32 34.04 27.11 -11.32
C ALA A 32 33.88 26.13 -10.15
N CYS A 33 34.29 26.54 -8.94
CA CYS A 33 34.06 25.77 -7.72
C CYS A 33 32.58 25.56 -7.46
N PHE A 34 31.75 26.60 -7.60
CA PHE A 34 30.30 26.50 -7.43
C PHE A 34 29.66 25.51 -8.42
N LEU A 35 29.98 25.61 -9.71
CA LEU A 35 29.46 24.69 -10.73
C LEU A 35 29.87 23.23 -10.46
N LYS A 36 31.12 23.01 -10.02
CA LYS A 36 31.62 21.67 -9.70
C LYS A 36 30.92 21.08 -8.47
N THR A 37 30.75 21.87 -7.42
CA THR A 37 30.01 21.46 -6.22
C THR A 37 28.55 21.16 -6.55
N SER A 38 27.87 22.07 -7.24
CA SER A 38 26.48 21.91 -7.65
C SER A 38 26.27 20.65 -8.51
N SER A 39 27.15 20.38 -9.48
CA SER A 39 27.06 19.16 -10.29
C SER A 39 27.20 17.88 -9.46
N THR A 40 28.05 17.90 -8.43
CA THR A 40 28.26 16.74 -7.55
C THR A 40 27.05 16.53 -6.62
N GLU A 41 26.49 17.61 -6.08
CA GLU A 41 25.29 17.57 -5.25
C GLU A 41 24.08 17.08 -6.04
N VAL A 42 23.85 17.61 -7.24
CA VAL A 42 22.76 17.16 -8.12
C VAL A 42 22.89 15.67 -8.42
N LYS A 43 24.10 15.18 -8.76
CA LYS A 43 24.33 13.75 -8.98
C LYS A 43 23.98 12.90 -7.75
N ARG A 44 24.38 13.34 -6.55
CA ARG A 44 24.07 12.63 -5.30
C ARG A 44 22.56 12.62 -5.02
N ILE A 45 21.89 13.75 -5.23
CA ILE A 45 20.43 13.84 -5.07
C ILE A 45 19.74 12.90 -6.04
N THR A 46 20.10 12.92 -7.33
CA THR A 46 19.50 12.02 -8.33
C THR A 46 19.71 10.56 -7.97
N GLU A 47 20.89 10.17 -7.49
CA GLU A 47 21.14 8.78 -7.05
C GLU A 47 20.28 8.38 -5.84
N GLN A 48 20.11 9.28 -4.87
CA GLN A 48 19.23 9.06 -3.73
C GLN A 48 17.76 8.98 -4.15
N THR A 49 17.31 9.84 -5.06
CA THR A 49 15.96 9.79 -5.64
C THR A 49 15.71 8.47 -6.34
N LEU A 50 16.66 7.96 -7.14
CA LEU A 50 16.51 6.65 -7.79
C LEU A 50 16.38 5.49 -6.80
N LYS A 51 17.16 5.52 -5.71
CA LYS A 51 17.05 4.52 -4.63
C LYS A 51 15.70 4.61 -3.92
N TYR A 52 15.23 5.82 -3.66
CA TYR A 52 13.93 6.06 -3.05
C TYR A 52 12.79 5.57 -3.95
N ASP A 53 12.78 5.96 -5.23
CA ASP A 53 11.76 5.57 -6.20
C ASP A 53 11.70 4.05 -6.36
N TYR A 54 12.85 3.38 -6.34
CA TYR A 54 12.92 1.92 -6.39
C TYR A 54 12.24 1.25 -5.18
N VAL A 55 12.51 1.75 -3.97
CA VAL A 55 11.88 1.22 -2.75
C VAL A 55 10.39 1.53 -2.74
N TYR A 56 10.02 2.76 -3.11
CA TYR A 56 8.63 3.20 -3.17
C TYR A 56 7.80 2.38 -4.18
N ALA A 57 8.35 2.09 -5.37
CA ALA A 57 7.69 1.25 -6.36
C ALA A 57 7.47 -0.19 -5.83
N LYS A 58 8.43 -0.74 -5.09
CA LYS A 58 8.27 -2.05 -4.44
C LYS A 58 7.18 -2.05 -3.38
N GLU A 59 7.14 -1.01 -2.54
CA GLU A 59 6.12 -0.82 -1.50
C GLU A 59 4.72 -0.71 -2.12
N LEU A 60 4.58 0.12 -3.16
CA LEU A 60 3.32 0.28 -3.89
C LEU A 60 2.84 -1.04 -4.50
N SER A 61 3.75 -1.78 -5.15
CA SER A 61 3.43 -3.09 -5.72
C SER A 61 3.01 -4.11 -4.64
N LEU A 62 3.67 -4.08 -3.48
CA LEU A 62 3.34 -4.94 -2.35
C LEU A 62 1.95 -4.61 -1.79
N SER A 63 1.70 -3.33 -1.53
CA SER A 63 0.41 -2.84 -1.03
C SER A 63 -0.74 -3.19 -1.97
N ASN A 64 -0.60 -2.90 -3.28
CA ASN A 64 -1.60 -3.23 -4.29
C ASN A 64 -1.87 -4.75 -4.36
N SER A 65 -0.82 -5.56 -4.23
CA SER A 65 -0.97 -7.01 -4.24
C SER A 65 -1.72 -7.52 -3.02
N VAL A 66 -1.45 -6.97 -1.83
CA VAL A 66 -2.15 -7.32 -0.59
C VAL A 66 -3.61 -6.86 -0.63
N ASP A 67 -3.87 -5.64 -1.11
CA ASP A 67 -5.25 -5.15 -1.30
C ASP A 67 -6.03 -6.06 -2.25
N SER A 68 -5.40 -6.50 -3.35
CA SER A 68 -6.06 -7.43 -4.27
C SER A 68 -6.53 -8.72 -3.57
N VAL A 69 -5.71 -9.28 -2.67
CA VAL A 69 -6.08 -10.46 -1.89
C VAL A 69 -7.24 -10.16 -0.95
N TYR A 70 -7.20 -9.02 -0.28
CA TYR A 70 -8.28 -8.57 0.58
C TYR A 70 -9.61 -8.38 -0.18
N GLN A 71 -9.59 -7.81 -1.37
CA GLN A 71 -10.78 -7.65 -2.21
C GLN A 71 -11.42 -9.00 -2.55
N TYR A 72 -10.62 -9.99 -2.94
CA TYR A 72 -11.16 -11.35 -3.19
C TYR A 72 -11.70 -11.99 -1.92
N MET A 73 -11.01 -11.84 -0.78
CA MET A 73 -11.52 -12.31 0.50
C MET A 73 -12.83 -11.63 0.88
N LYS A 74 -13.00 -10.34 0.57
CA LYS A 74 -14.23 -9.58 0.83
C LYS A 74 -15.40 -10.14 0.01
N LEU A 75 -15.19 -10.45 -1.26
CA LEU A 75 -16.22 -10.99 -2.16
C LEU A 75 -16.75 -12.37 -1.74
N MET A 76 -15.94 -13.19 -1.06
CA MET A 76 -16.39 -14.50 -0.58
C MET A 76 -17.65 -14.38 0.26
N ASN A 77 -18.55 -15.35 0.14
CA ASN A 77 -19.78 -15.44 0.93
C ASN A 77 -20.73 -14.23 0.78
N THR A 78 -20.55 -13.37 -0.23
CA THR A 78 -21.39 -12.17 -0.44
C THR A 78 -22.65 -12.46 -1.26
N SER A 79 -22.60 -13.44 -2.16
CA SER A 79 -23.72 -13.81 -3.03
C SER A 79 -23.70 -15.31 -3.33
N PRO A 80 -24.87 -15.98 -3.41
CA PRO A 80 -24.96 -17.39 -3.76
C PRO A 80 -24.53 -17.69 -5.21
N GLN A 81 -24.41 -16.68 -6.07
CA GLN A 81 -23.93 -16.83 -7.45
C GLN A 81 -22.39 -16.87 -7.55
N ILE A 82 -21.68 -16.51 -6.46
CA ILE A 82 -20.22 -16.48 -6.44
C ILE A 82 -19.70 -17.89 -6.12
N ASN A 83 -18.74 -18.35 -6.92
CA ASN A 83 -18.04 -19.61 -6.66
C ASN A 83 -16.95 -19.40 -5.60
N ASP A 84 -17.30 -19.65 -4.34
CA ASP A 84 -16.38 -19.49 -3.21
C ASP A 84 -15.19 -20.45 -3.27
N VAL A 85 -15.34 -21.64 -3.87
CA VAL A 85 -14.23 -22.61 -4.03
C VAL A 85 -13.18 -22.07 -4.98
N LEU A 86 -13.62 -21.50 -6.12
CA LEU A 86 -12.72 -20.84 -7.06
C LEU A 86 -12.04 -19.62 -6.40
N LEU A 87 -12.81 -18.83 -5.66
CA LEU A 87 -12.31 -17.62 -5.01
C LEU A 87 -11.27 -17.94 -3.92
N GLN A 88 -11.49 -19.01 -3.15
CA GLN A 88 -10.52 -19.52 -2.17
C GLN A 88 -9.23 -19.99 -2.83
N SER A 89 -9.31 -20.63 -4.01
CA SER A 89 -8.14 -21.00 -4.80
C SER A 89 -7.36 -19.77 -5.26
N VAL A 90 -8.05 -18.75 -5.79
CA VAL A 90 -7.45 -17.48 -6.21
C VAL A 90 -6.74 -16.78 -5.05
N VAL A 91 -7.40 -16.67 -3.89
CA VAL A 91 -6.81 -16.09 -2.67
C VAL A 91 -5.56 -16.87 -2.25
N SER A 92 -5.61 -18.21 -2.28
CA SER A 92 -4.50 -19.07 -1.88
C SER A 92 -3.29 -18.94 -2.81
N VAL A 93 -3.51 -18.91 -4.13
CA VAL A 93 -2.45 -18.71 -5.13
C VAL A 93 -1.81 -17.33 -4.97
N ARG A 94 -2.62 -16.28 -4.83
CA ARG A 94 -2.10 -14.92 -4.65
C ARG A 94 -1.34 -14.76 -3.35
N LYS A 95 -1.84 -15.33 -2.25
CA LYS A 95 -1.11 -15.40 -0.97
C LYS A 95 0.26 -16.07 -1.15
N MET A 96 0.32 -17.20 -1.84
CA MET A 96 1.58 -17.93 -2.04
C MET A 96 2.58 -17.12 -2.87
N ASN A 97 2.11 -16.45 -3.92
CA ASN A 97 2.93 -15.57 -4.74
C ASN A 97 3.44 -14.35 -3.95
N LEU A 98 2.60 -13.75 -3.11
CA LEU A 98 2.99 -12.66 -2.21
C LEU A 98 4.03 -13.08 -1.18
N LEU A 99 3.88 -14.27 -0.58
CA LEU A 99 4.88 -14.81 0.34
C LEU A 99 6.23 -15.01 -0.35
N LYS A 100 6.26 -15.53 -1.59
CA LYS A 100 7.48 -15.64 -2.39
C LYS A 100 8.09 -14.27 -2.73
N TYR A 101 7.26 -13.28 -3.05
CA TYR A 101 7.72 -11.92 -3.34
C TYR A 101 8.35 -11.27 -2.10
N ILE A 102 7.73 -11.41 -0.93
CA ILE A 102 8.22 -10.89 0.34
C ILE A 102 9.51 -11.59 0.81
N GLN A 103 9.70 -12.87 0.49
CA GLN A 103 10.96 -13.58 0.81
C GLN A 103 12.21 -12.94 0.18
N SER A 104 12.04 -12.17 -0.89
CA SER A 104 13.14 -11.42 -1.52
C SER A 104 13.45 -10.06 -0.88
N MET A 105 12.66 -9.66 0.12
CA MET A 105 12.77 -8.38 0.83
C MET A 105 13.33 -8.56 2.23
N ASP A 106 13.76 -7.46 2.86
CA ASP A 106 14.21 -7.50 4.25
C ASP A 106 13.04 -7.83 5.20
N ASP A 107 13.29 -8.70 6.18
CA ASP A 107 12.24 -9.19 7.08
C ASP A 107 11.70 -8.08 8.00
N LYS A 108 12.49 -7.04 8.29
CA LYS A 108 12.05 -5.92 9.13
C LYS A 108 11.00 -5.09 8.42
N ASP A 109 11.20 -4.83 7.13
CA ASP A 109 10.31 -3.98 6.32
C ASP A 109 8.98 -4.68 6.03
N CYS A 110 8.99 -6.01 5.91
CA CYS A 110 7.81 -6.80 5.54
C CYS A 110 7.11 -7.52 6.70
N ARG A 111 7.52 -7.28 7.95
CA ARG A 111 7.03 -8.02 9.12
C ARG A 111 5.50 -8.02 9.24
N LEU A 112 4.87 -6.85 9.07
CA LEU A 112 3.42 -6.71 9.17
C LEU A 112 2.70 -7.46 8.07
N TYR A 113 3.16 -7.33 6.83
CA TYR A 113 2.59 -8.04 5.68
C TYR A 113 2.74 -9.55 5.82
N LYS A 114 3.89 -10.04 6.30
CA LYS A 114 4.14 -11.46 6.57
C LYS A 114 3.21 -12.01 7.63
N GLN A 115 3.00 -11.28 8.72
CA GLN A 115 2.04 -11.66 9.76
C GLN A 115 0.61 -11.69 9.24
N LEU A 116 0.20 -10.67 8.48
CA LEU A 116 -1.13 -10.59 7.88
C LEU A 116 -1.38 -11.77 6.93
N LEU A 117 -0.45 -12.02 6.01
CA LEU A 117 -0.53 -13.13 5.04
C LEU A 117 -0.52 -14.50 5.74
N GLY A 118 0.24 -14.64 6.83
CA GLY A 118 0.22 -15.83 7.68
C GLY A 118 -1.19 -16.11 8.22
N ASN A 119 -1.87 -15.06 8.67
CA ASN A 119 -3.19 -15.14 9.30
C ASN A 119 -4.36 -15.26 8.31
N ILE A 120 -4.16 -15.08 7.01
CA ILE A 120 -5.25 -15.19 6.00
C ILE A 120 -6.03 -16.50 6.12
N ASN A 121 -5.36 -17.64 6.33
CA ASN A 121 -6.06 -18.93 6.40
C ASN A 121 -7.00 -18.99 7.61
N MET A 122 -6.57 -18.41 8.74
CA MET A 122 -7.39 -18.30 9.94
C MET A 122 -8.59 -17.38 9.70
N PHE A 123 -8.39 -16.25 9.02
CA PHE A 123 -9.49 -15.34 8.67
C PHE A 123 -10.51 -16.00 7.75
N LEU A 124 -10.05 -16.75 6.75
CA LEU A 124 -10.94 -17.54 5.88
C LEU A 124 -11.73 -18.57 6.67
N SER A 125 -11.07 -19.35 7.55
CA SER A 125 -11.76 -20.36 8.36
C SER A 125 -12.79 -19.74 9.30
N VAL A 126 -12.50 -18.59 9.91
CA VAL A 126 -13.46 -17.89 10.77
C VAL A 126 -14.64 -17.39 9.95
N LYS A 127 -14.40 -16.82 8.76
CA LYS A 127 -15.46 -16.33 7.87
C LYS A 127 -16.40 -17.45 7.42
N ASP A 128 -15.86 -18.63 7.11
CA ASP A 128 -16.66 -19.80 6.73
C ASP A 128 -17.46 -20.36 7.92
N SER A 129 -16.87 -20.41 9.11
CA SER A 129 -17.59 -20.80 10.34
C SER A 129 -18.76 -19.87 10.64
N ILE A 130 -18.60 -18.55 10.49
CA ILE A 130 -19.68 -17.57 10.67
C ILE A 130 -20.82 -17.82 9.67
N ARG A 131 -20.48 -18.10 8.40
CA ARG A 131 -21.49 -18.44 7.38
C ARG A 131 -22.27 -19.69 7.75
N LEU A 132 -21.59 -20.76 8.17
CA LEU A 132 -22.26 -22.02 8.55
C LEU A 132 -23.20 -21.81 9.75
N LEU A 133 -22.77 -21.04 10.75
CA LEU A 133 -23.60 -20.70 11.90
C LEU A 133 -24.83 -19.87 11.51
N SER A 134 -24.67 -18.90 10.62
CA SER A 134 -25.78 -18.11 10.08
C SER A 134 -26.82 -18.99 9.37
N ILE A 135 -26.37 -19.95 8.56
CA ILE A 135 -27.27 -20.90 7.88
C ILE A 135 -28.00 -21.78 8.90
N GLN A 136 -27.29 -22.28 9.91
CA GLN A 136 -27.88 -23.08 10.98
C GLN A 136 -28.93 -22.28 11.78
N GLU A 137 -28.65 -21.03 12.11
CA GLU A 137 -29.57 -20.13 12.80
C GLU A 137 -30.86 -19.94 11.99
N GLU A 138 -30.76 -19.69 10.69
CA GLU A 138 -31.93 -19.53 9.81
C GLU A 138 -32.77 -20.81 9.72
N MET A 139 -32.14 -21.99 9.64
CA MET A 139 -32.84 -23.28 9.65
C MET A 139 -33.61 -23.49 10.96
N VAL A 140 -32.94 -23.31 12.10
CA VAL A 140 -33.57 -23.47 13.42
C VAL A 140 -34.72 -22.48 13.62
N LYS A 141 -34.55 -21.23 13.17
CA LYS A 141 -35.60 -20.21 13.21
C LYS A 141 -36.81 -20.63 12.38
N LYS A 142 -36.59 -21.20 11.20
CA LYS A 142 -37.66 -21.70 10.32
C LYS A 142 -38.41 -22.87 10.97
N ASP A 143 -37.69 -23.83 11.52
CA ASP A 143 -38.28 -24.99 12.20
C ASP A 143 -39.09 -24.58 13.43
N LEU A 144 -38.59 -23.62 14.22
CA LEU A 144 -39.30 -23.06 15.37
C LEU A 144 -40.61 -22.39 14.94
N MET A 145 -40.56 -21.55 13.90
CA MET A 145 -41.76 -20.87 13.38
C MET A 145 -42.79 -21.87 12.85
N GLN A 146 -42.33 -22.91 12.16
CA GLN A 146 -43.19 -23.99 11.68
C GLN A 146 -43.84 -24.75 12.86
N CYS A 147 -43.06 -25.11 13.87
CA CYS A 147 -43.56 -25.77 15.08
C CYS A 147 -44.61 -24.91 15.80
N ILE A 148 -44.36 -23.61 15.98
CA ILE A 148 -45.33 -22.67 16.55
C ILE A 148 -46.63 -22.69 15.73
N GLN A 149 -46.53 -22.55 14.41
CA GLN A 149 -47.69 -22.50 13.52
C GLN A 149 -48.51 -23.79 13.53
N ASP A 150 -47.85 -24.94 13.57
CA ASP A 150 -48.51 -26.24 13.66
C ASP A 150 -49.17 -26.45 15.02
N ASN A 151 -48.54 -26.00 16.11
CA ASN A 151 -49.15 -26.00 17.45
C ASN A 151 -50.43 -25.15 17.49
N TRP A 152 -50.41 -23.96 16.86
CA TRP A 152 -51.60 -23.11 16.71
C TRP A 152 -52.72 -23.77 15.89
N LYS A 153 -52.40 -24.53 14.84
CA LYS A 153 -53.39 -25.28 14.05
C LYS A 153 -54.00 -26.42 14.86
N THR A 154 -53.17 -27.22 15.52
CA THR A 154 -53.62 -28.34 16.37
C THR A 154 -54.54 -27.86 17.48
N ARG A 155 -54.17 -26.77 18.15
CA ARG A 155 -55.00 -26.16 19.21
C ARG A 155 -56.35 -25.64 18.68
N ARG A 156 -56.39 -25.07 17.47
CA ARG A 156 -57.66 -24.69 16.83
C ARG A 156 -58.53 -25.90 16.48
N ASN A 157 -57.95 -26.96 15.94
CA ASN A 157 -58.68 -28.18 15.59
C ASN A 157 -59.27 -28.87 16.83
N LEU A 158 -58.53 -28.90 17.95
CA LEU A 158 -59.03 -29.43 19.22
C LEU A 158 -60.24 -28.64 19.77
N ASN A 159 -60.21 -27.31 19.65
CA ASN A 159 -61.32 -26.46 20.10
C ASN A 159 -62.59 -26.58 19.22
N VAL A 160 -62.46 -26.89 17.92
CA VAL A 160 -63.61 -27.07 17.02
C VAL A 160 -64.21 -28.48 17.15
N GLY A 161 -63.39 -29.51 17.39
CA GLY A 161 -63.85 -30.89 17.60
C GLY A 161 -64.68 -31.09 18.87
N SER A 162 -64.46 -30.27 19.90
CA SER A 162 -65.20 -30.36 21.17
C SER A 162 -66.64 -29.81 21.10
N ASN A 163 -66.96 -28.98 20.09
CA ASN A 163 -68.29 -28.35 19.96
C ASN A 163 -69.23 -29.10 19.00
N SER A 164 -68.84 -30.25 18.46
CA SER A 164 -69.66 -31.04 17.51
C SER A 164 -70.22 -32.35 18.09
N ASN A 165 -70.03 -32.60 19.38
CA ASN A 165 -70.51 -33.79 20.11
C ASN A 165 -71.59 -33.46 21.17
N GLN A 166 -72.44 -32.45 20.93
CA GLN A 166 -73.57 -32.15 21.82
C GLN A 166 -74.87 -32.03 21.04
#